data_AF-A0A6N3FB44-F1
#
_entry.id   AF-A0A6N3FB44-F1
#
_cell.length_a   1.000
_cell.length_b   1.000
_cell.length_c   1.000
_cell.angle_alpha   90.00
_cell.angle_beta   90.00
_cell.angle_gamma   90.00
#
_symmetry.space_group_name_H-M   'P 1'
#
loop_
_entity.id
_entity.type
_entity.pdbx_description
1 polymer ?
#
loop_
_entity_poly.entity_id
_entity_poly.type
_entity_poly.pdbx_seq_one_letter_code
_entity_poly.pdbx_strand_id
1 'polypeptide(L)'
;MTEQEILSEKEQTSIEDFGITRYAELLNQDVFTGFTDLFITPQYYFLGFYNLSYFLVNKSTHKGVRYEYPLQTDKISYLPLINIRAVSPQGFLVGFEEAYKLKQWKINTETQNDNLRKVQAVVQKISAEDNPCLFFYRLK
;
A
#
# COMPACT_ATOMS: atom_id res chain seq x y z
N MET A 1 2.00 18.94 -4.26
CA MET A 1 3.24 18.86 -5.04
C MET A 1 4.16 17.89 -4.34
N THR A 2 4.83 17.04 -5.09
CA THR A 2 5.92 16.21 -4.57
C THR A 2 7.15 17.10 -4.38
N GLU A 3 7.89 16.91 -3.28
CA GLU A 3 9.18 17.58 -3.04
C GLU A 3 10.31 16.95 -3.86
N GLN A 4 10.10 15.73 -4.37
CA GLN A 4 11.05 15.01 -5.21
C GLN A 4 11.13 15.61 -6.61
N GLU A 5 12.33 15.57 -7.17
CA GLU A 5 12.62 16.03 -8.53
C GLU A 5 11.87 15.17 -9.55
N ILE A 6 11.29 15.81 -10.58
CA ILE A 6 10.67 15.11 -11.70
C ILE A 6 11.58 15.31 -12.89
N LEU A 7 11.96 14.22 -13.57
CA LEU A 7 12.72 14.29 -14.81
C LEU A 7 12.06 15.24 -15.80
N SER A 8 12.85 16.03 -16.51
CA SER A 8 12.35 16.82 -17.63
C SER A 8 11.82 15.90 -18.74
N GLU A 9 10.94 16.44 -19.59
CA GLU A 9 10.40 15.70 -20.75
C GLU A 9 11.52 15.16 -21.66
N LYS A 10 12.62 15.91 -21.81
CA LYS A 10 13.79 15.49 -22.58
C LYS A 10 14.48 14.28 -21.95
N GLU A 11 14.63 14.26 -20.62
CA GLU A 11 15.23 13.13 -19.92
C GLU A 11 14.32 11.91 -19.96
N GLN A 12 13.01 12.08 -19.78
CA GLN A 12 12.03 11.00 -19.88
C GLN A 12 12.06 10.34 -21.27
N THR A 13 12.06 11.14 -22.33
CA THR A 13 12.08 10.65 -23.72
C THR A 13 13.43 10.07 -24.15
N SER A 14 14.52 10.38 -23.43
CA SER A 14 15.85 9.79 -23.68
C SER A 14 16.04 8.39 -23.08
N ILE A 15 15.12 7.93 -22.23
CA ILE A 15 15.18 6.60 -21.64
C ILE A 15 14.61 5.59 -22.64
N GLU A 16 15.49 4.87 -23.32
CA GLU A 16 15.10 3.85 -24.31
C GLU A 16 14.59 2.55 -23.67
N ASP A 17 15.08 2.20 -22.47
CA ASP A 17 14.66 1.02 -21.70
C ASP A 17 14.42 1.39 -20.23
N PHE A 18 13.15 1.38 -19.82
CA PHE A 18 12.75 1.63 -18.44
C PHE A 18 12.60 0.32 -17.66
N GLY A 19 13.74 -0.35 -17.43
CA GLY A 19 13.82 -1.58 -16.65
C GLY A 19 14.01 -1.34 -15.14
N ILE A 20 14.05 -2.44 -14.37
CA ILE A 20 14.20 -2.44 -12.90
C ILE A 20 15.47 -1.70 -12.45
N THR A 21 16.58 -1.88 -13.17
CA THR A 21 17.86 -1.20 -12.85
C THR A 21 17.73 0.31 -12.96
N ARG A 22 17.13 0.80 -14.05
CA ARG A 22 16.94 2.24 -14.28
C ARG A 22 15.98 2.85 -13.25
N TYR A 23 14.92 2.14 -12.92
CA TYR A 23 14.00 2.54 -11.85
C TYR A 23 14.73 2.68 -10.49
N ALA A 24 15.58 1.71 -10.13
CA ALA A 24 16.35 1.75 -8.89
C ALA A 24 17.38 2.90 -8.86
N GLU A 25 18.04 3.18 -9.98
CA GLU A 25 18.96 4.33 -10.12
C GLU A 25 18.26 5.66 -9.85
N LEU A 26 17.11 5.88 -10.50
CA LEU A 26 16.34 7.12 -10.35
C LEU A 26 15.79 7.26 -8.93
N LEU A 27 15.33 6.18 -8.30
CA LEU A 27 14.94 6.20 -6.89
C LEU A 27 16.11 6.57 -5.97
N ASN A 28 17.31 6.06 -6.22
CA ASN A 28 18.52 6.40 -5.45
C ASN A 28 18.95 7.86 -5.64
N GLN A 29 18.51 8.51 -6.72
CA GLN A 29 18.73 9.92 -7.01
C GLN A 29 17.60 10.82 -6.46
N ASP A 30 16.67 10.26 -5.67
CA ASP A 30 15.48 10.94 -5.15
C ASP A 30 14.58 11.56 -6.24
N VAL A 31 14.61 10.96 -7.43
CA VAL A 31 13.75 11.33 -8.55
C VAL A 31 12.41 10.61 -8.40
N PHE A 32 11.33 11.36 -8.59
CA PHE A 32 9.99 10.79 -8.69
C PHE A 32 9.86 9.97 -9.98
N THR A 33 9.81 8.65 -9.83
CA THR A 33 9.71 7.68 -10.92
C THR A 33 8.27 7.32 -11.30
N GLY A 34 7.28 8.02 -10.73
CA GLY A 34 5.87 7.70 -10.91
C GLY A 34 5.34 6.73 -9.86
N PHE A 35 4.17 6.18 -10.16
CA PHE A 35 3.47 5.21 -9.32
C PHE A 35 3.67 3.80 -9.88
N THR A 36 3.90 2.82 -9.01
CA THR A 36 4.06 1.41 -9.40
C THR A 36 2.72 0.72 -9.61
N ASP A 37 1.67 1.21 -8.95
CA ASP A 37 0.36 0.59 -8.95
C ASP A 37 -0.74 1.63 -9.15
N LEU A 38 -1.76 1.27 -9.94
CA LEU A 38 -2.98 2.05 -10.11
C LEU A 38 -4.20 1.15 -9.86
N PHE A 39 -4.93 1.44 -8.80
CA PHE A 39 -6.18 0.78 -8.47
C PHE A 39 -7.32 1.79 -8.46
N ILE A 40 -8.39 1.48 -9.20
CA ILE A 40 -9.51 2.41 -9.39
C ILE A 40 -10.72 1.89 -8.63
N THR A 41 -11.14 2.61 -7.60
CA THR A 41 -12.42 2.36 -6.91
C THR A 41 -13.48 3.35 -7.40
N PRO A 42 -14.77 3.17 -7.06
CA PRO A 42 -15.78 4.14 -7.45
C PRO A 42 -15.51 5.56 -6.93
N GLN A 43 -14.95 5.69 -5.72
CA GLN A 43 -14.69 6.98 -5.07
C GLN A 43 -13.26 7.51 -5.26
N TYR A 44 -12.28 6.64 -5.48
CA TYR A 44 -10.87 7.01 -5.41
C TYR A 44 -10.04 6.45 -6.58
N TYR A 45 -9.00 7.20 -6.96
CA TYR A 45 -7.81 6.62 -7.55
C TYR A 45 -6.82 6.32 -6.42
N PHE A 46 -6.44 5.05 -6.27
CA PHE A 46 -5.35 4.63 -5.41
C PHE A 46 -4.11 4.47 -6.26
N LEU A 47 -3.07 5.22 -5.90
CA LEU A 47 -1.79 5.22 -6.59
C LEU A 47 -0.73 4.69 -5.61
N GLY A 48 -0.25 3.48 -5.88
CA GLY A 48 0.77 2.84 -5.06
C GLY A 48 2.15 3.38 -5.35
N PHE A 49 2.91 3.60 -4.28
CA PHE A 49 4.36 3.70 -4.35
C PHE A 49 4.98 2.38 -3.87
N TYR A 50 6.30 2.40 -3.73
CA TYR A 50 7.04 1.40 -2.99
C TYR A 50 6.62 1.33 -1.50
N ASN A 51 6.39 0.11 -1.00
CA ASN A 51 6.18 -0.26 0.41
C ASN A 51 5.28 0.65 1.26
N LEU A 52 3.97 0.34 1.33
CA LEU A 52 2.98 0.97 2.22
C LEU A 52 2.90 2.51 2.16
N SER A 53 3.52 3.11 1.15
CA SER A 53 3.32 4.49 0.77
C SER A 53 2.33 4.52 -0.41
N TYR A 54 1.31 5.35 -0.31
CA TYR A 54 0.30 5.47 -1.36
C TYR A 54 -0.30 6.87 -1.41
N PHE A 55 -0.73 7.27 -2.60
CA PHE A 55 -1.46 8.50 -2.84
C PHE A 55 -2.92 8.17 -3.18
N LEU A 56 -3.84 8.72 -2.41
CA LEU A 56 -5.27 8.56 -2.63
C LEU A 56 -5.86 9.85 -3.19
N VAL A 57 -6.40 9.78 -4.41
CA VAL A 57 -7.09 10.90 -5.06
C VAL A 57 -8.58 10.68 -4.98
N ASN A 58 -9.28 11.55 -4.28
CA ASN A 58 -10.74 11.55 -4.23
C ASN A 58 -11.30 12.11 -5.55
N LYS A 59 -12.14 11.32 -6.24
CA LYS A 59 -12.65 11.66 -7.57
C LYS A 59 -13.64 12.84 -7.58
N SER A 60 -14.39 13.06 -6.50
CA SER A 60 -15.39 14.13 -6.47
C SER A 60 -14.79 15.48 -6.09
N THR A 61 -13.78 15.47 -5.22
CA THR A 61 -13.14 16.71 -4.73
C THR A 61 -11.85 17.06 -5.48
N HIS A 62 -11.32 16.14 -6.28
CA HIS A 62 -10.01 16.23 -6.93
C HIS A 62 -8.83 16.45 -5.98
N LYS A 63 -9.02 16.17 -4.67
CA LYS A 63 -7.99 16.30 -3.66
C LYS A 63 -7.25 14.98 -3.50
N GLY A 64 -5.93 15.07 -3.41
CA GLY A 64 -5.04 13.95 -3.17
C GLY A 64 -4.43 14.01 -1.76
N VAL A 65 -4.29 12.86 -1.11
CA VAL A 65 -3.61 12.71 0.19
C VAL A 65 -2.58 11.60 0.08
N ARG A 66 -1.34 11.91 0.47
CA ARG A 66 -0.27 10.92 0.64
C ARG A 66 -0.40 10.28 2.00
N TYR A 67 -0.30 8.95 2.04
CA TYR A 67 -0.22 8.20 3.27
C TYR A 67 1.06 7.38 3.27
N GLU A 68 1.76 7.40 4.39
CA GLU A 68 2.98 6.62 4.60
C GLU A 68 2.86 5.89 5.93
N TYR A 69 2.97 4.58 5.89
CA TYR A 69 2.86 3.76 7.09
C TYR A 69 4.18 3.08 7.40
N PRO A 70 4.87 3.46 8.49
CA PRO A 70 5.95 2.66 9.01
C PRO A 70 5.36 1.37 9.60
N LEU A 71 5.58 0.22 8.94
CA LEU A 71 5.13 -1.07 9.49
C LEU A 71 6.00 -1.45 10.69
N GLN A 72 5.56 -1.05 11.88
CA GLN A 72 6.13 -1.48 13.15
C GLN A 72 5.45 -2.77 13.58
N THR A 73 5.98 -3.91 13.13
CA THR A 73 5.43 -5.24 13.41
C THR A 73 5.43 -5.60 14.90
N ASP A 74 6.24 -4.91 15.70
CA ASP A 74 6.37 -5.05 17.14
C ASP A 74 5.29 -4.28 17.93
N LYS A 75 4.58 -3.33 17.31
CA LYS A 75 3.46 -2.60 17.93
C LYS A 75 2.46 -2.08 16.89
N ILE A 76 1.59 -2.98 16.42
CA ILE A 76 0.56 -2.61 15.43
C ILE A 76 -0.60 -1.87 16.15
N SER A 77 -0.70 -0.56 15.88
CA SER A 77 -1.72 0.34 16.42
C SER A 77 -2.78 0.78 15.39
N TYR A 78 -2.52 0.52 14.11
CA TYR A 78 -3.42 0.76 12.98
C TYR A 78 -3.24 -0.34 11.94
N LEU A 79 -4.24 -0.55 11.07
CA LEU A 79 -4.15 -1.51 9.97
C LEU A 79 -3.86 -0.75 8.67
N PRO A 80 -2.63 -0.81 8.11
CA PRO A 80 -2.35 -0.20 6.81
C PRO A 80 -3.05 -0.97 5.69
N LEU A 81 -3.05 -0.40 4.49
CA LEU A 81 -3.42 -1.09 3.25
C LEU A 81 -2.25 -1.99 2.83
N ILE A 82 -2.35 -3.29 3.11
CA ILE A 82 -1.25 -4.25 2.97
C ILE A 82 -1.28 -4.85 1.57
N ASN A 83 -0.16 -4.76 0.85
CA ASN A 83 0.08 -5.41 -0.46
C ASN A 83 -1.17 -5.45 -1.35
N ILE A 84 -1.75 -4.28 -1.65
CA ILE A 84 -2.91 -4.20 -2.53
C ILE A 84 -2.55 -4.76 -3.92
N ARG A 85 -3.43 -5.59 -4.47
CA ARG A 85 -3.24 -6.25 -5.77
C ARG A 85 -4.42 -6.13 -6.72
N ALA A 86 -5.61 -5.80 -6.21
CA ALA A 86 -6.79 -5.73 -7.04
C ALA A 86 -7.86 -4.82 -6.44
N VAL A 87 -8.87 -4.52 -7.26
CA VAL A 87 -10.15 -3.96 -6.83
C VAL A 87 -11.24 -4.98 -7.14
N SER A 88 -12.06 -5.32 -6.14
CA SER A 88 -13.21 -6.20 -6.36
C SER A 88 -14.31 -5.48 -7.14
N PRO A 89 -15.24 -6.21 -7.79
CA PRO A 89 -16.38 -5.60 -8.48
C PRO A 89 -17.25 -4.71 -7.57
N GLN A 90 -17.27 -4.97 -6.26
CA GLN A 90 -18.00 -4.18 -5.26
C GLN A 90 -17.19 -2.97 -4.74
N GLY A 91 -16.04 -2.68 -5.35
CA GLY A 91 -15.20 -1.52 -5.04
C GLY A 91 -14.29 -1.69 -3.82
N PHE A 92 -14.05 -2.91 -3.34
CA PHE A 92 -13.08 -3.14 -2.27
C PHE A 92 -11.67 -3.18 -2.84
N LEU A 93 -10.71 -2.50 -2.20
CA LEU A 93 -9.31 -2.81 -2.42
C LEU A 93 -9.01 -4.17 -1.79
N VAL A 94 -8.37 -5.05 -2.55
CA VAL A 94 -8.00 -6.40 -2.11
C VAL A 94 -6.49 -6.46 -2.00
N GLY A 95 -6.02 -6.76 -0.80
CA GLY A 95 -4.62 -6.99 -0.49
C GLY A 95 -4.42 -8.33 0.19
N PHE A 96 -3.17 -8.70 0.45
CA PHE A 96 -2.85 -9.95 1.14
C PHE A 96 -1.59 -9.86 1.98
N GLU A 97 -1.47 -10.77 2.94
CA GLU A 97 -0.21 -11.01 3.62
C GLU A 97 -0.01 -12.49 3.90
N GLU A 98 1.24 -12.92 3.87
CA GLU A 98 1.63 -14.29 4.19
C GLU A 98 1.29 -14.63 5.64
N ALA A 99 0.76 -15.81 5.89
CA ALA A 99 0.35 -16.23 7.23
C ALA A 99 1.52 -16.17 8.23
N TYR A 100 2.70 -16.68 7.84
CA TYR A 100 3.90 -16.63 8.68
C TYR A 100 4.33 -15.20 9.06
N LYS A 101 4.14 -14.21 8.17
CA LYS A 101 4.43 -12.80 8.49
C LYS A 101 3.39 -12.24 9.44
N LEU A 102 2.11 -12.54 9.23
CA LEU A 102 1.04 -12.13 10.13
C LEU A 102 1.21 -12.69 11.54
N LYS A 103 1.74 -13.90 11.71
CA LYS A 103 2.06 -14.46 13.04
C LYS A 103 3.11 -13.66 13.81
N GLN A 104 3.96 -12.91 13.11
CA GLN A 104 4.97 -12.06 13.74
C GLN A 104 4.39 -10.74 14.23
N TRP A 105 3.15 -10.41 13.87
CA TRP A 105 2.52 -9.14 14.24
C TRP A 105 2.11 -9.13 15.70
N LYS A 106 2.60 -8.14 16.43
CA LYS A 106 2.18 -7.84 17.80
C LYS A 106 1.10 -6.77 17.76
N ILE A 107 -0.15 -7.20 17.60
CA ILE A 107 -1.31 -6.30 17.66
C ILE A 107 -1.56 -5.92 19.12
N ASN A 108 -1.71 -4.63 19.38
CA ASN A 108 -2.02 -4.13 20.72
C ASN A 108 -3.33 -4.72 21.23
N THR A 109 -3.27 -5.52 22.29
CA THR A 109 -4.41 -6.20 22.93
C THR A 109 -5.43 -5.23 23.52
N GLU A 110 -5.04 -3.99 23.81
CA GLU A 110 -5.89 -2.96 24.40
C GLU A 110 -6.55 -2.05 23.35
N THR A 111 -6.39 -2.36 22.06
CA THR A 111 -6.94 -1.53 21.00
C THR A 111 -8.47 -1.49 21.02
N GLN A 112 -9.03 -0.29 20.99
CA GLN A 112 -10.48 -0.08 20.83
C GLN A 112 -10.93 -0.29 19.37
N ASN A 113 -9.99 -0.40 18.42
CA ASN A 113 -10.29 -0.54 17.00
C ASN A 113 -10.83 -1.95 16.67
N ASP A 114 -12.11 -2.02 16.29
CA ASP A 114 -12.80 -3.27 15.93
C ASP A 114 -12.09 -4.05 14.81
N ASN A 115 -11.53 -3.37 13.81
CA ASN A 115 -10.86 -4.04 12.69
C ASN A 115 -9.56 -4.70 13.16
N LEU A 116 -8.79 -4.04 14.03
CA LEU A 116 -7.59 -4.65 14.61
C LEU A 116 -7.90 -5.84 15.50
N ARG A 117 -8.99 -5.78 16.29
CA ARG A 117 -9.45 -6.93 17.09
C ARG A 117 -9.86 -8.11 16.21
N LYS A 118 -10.52 -7.87 15.07
CA LYS A 118 -10.83 -8.93 14.09
C LYS A 118 -9.57 -9.55 13.50
N VAL A 119 -8.59 -8.73 13.10
CA VAL A 119 -7.30 -9.24 12.59
C VAL A 119 -6.60 -10.06 13.68
N GLN A 120 -6.54 -9.57 14.91
CA GLN A 120 -5.95 -10.31 16.03
C GLN A 120 -6.60 -11.68 16.25
N ALA A 121 -7.94 -11.73 16.22
CA ALA A 121 -8.66 -12.99 16.36
C ALA A 121 -8.37 -13.98 15.21
N VAL A 122 -8.10 -13.49 14.00
CA VAL A 122 -7.66 -14.34 12.87
C VAL A 122 -6.21 -14.79 13.06
N VAL A 123 -5.29 -13.88 13.39
CA VAL A 123 -3.86 -14.18 13.62
C VAL A 123 -3.65 -15.22 14.74
N GLN A 124 -4.51 -15.21 15.76
CA GLN A 124 -4.50 -16.22 16.83
C GLN A 124 -4.92 -17.62 16.35
N LYS A 125 -5.76 -17.71 15.30
CA LYS A 125 -6.34 -18.97 14.81
C LYS A 125 -5.55 -19.60 13.67
N ILE A 126 -4.88 -18.81 12.84
CA ILE A 126 -4.09 -19.31 11.72
C ILE A 126 -2.74 -19.91 12.19
N SER A 127 -2.26 -20.89 11.43
CA SER A 127 -0.90 -21.45 11.50
C SER A 127 0.06 -20.68 10.58
N ALA A 128 1.36 -20.84 10.75
CA ALA A 128 2.35 -20.14 9.91
C ALA A 128 2.40 -20.69 8.49
N GLU A 129 2.00 -21.95 8.33
CA GLU A 129 1.97 -22.74 7.09
C GLU A 129 0.64 -22.60 6.34
N ASP A 130 -0.33 -21.89 6.91
CA ASP A 130 -1.61 -21.63 6.24
C ASP A 130 -1.41 -20.76 5.00
N ASN A 131 -2.40 -20.80 4.11
CA ASN A 131 -2.44 -19.93 2.94
C ASN A 131 -2.41 -18.44 3.32
N PRO A 132 -1.97 -17.55 2.41
CA PRO A 132 -2.01 -16.11 2.62
C PRO A 132 -3.41 -15.63 2.99
N CYS A 133 -3.49 -14.68 3.92
CA CYS A 133 -4.75 -14.06 4.32
C CYS A 133 -5.08 -12.90 3.39
N LEU A 134 -6.31 -12.88 2.88
CA LEU A 134 -6.83 -11.77 2.08
C LEU A 134 -7.45 -10.69 2.97
N PHE A 135 -7.17 -9.44 2.64
CA PHE A 135 -7.76 -8.26 3.26
C PHE A 135 -8.64 -7.53 2.26
N PHE A 136 -9.87 -7.20 2.68
CA PHE A 136 -10.83 -6.46 1.88
C PHE A 136 -11.07 -5.09 2.52
N TYR A 137 -10.57 -4.04 1.89
CA TYR A 137 -10.65 -2.67 2.41
C TYR A 137 -11.70 -1.86 1.66
N ARG A 138 -12.51 -1.13 2.41
CA ARG A 138 -13.38 -0.08 1.88
C ARG A 138 -12.91 1.26 2.41
N LEU A 139 -12.47 2.12 1.51
CA LEU A 139 -12.11 3.49 1.83
C LEU A 139 -13.39 4.27 2.13
N LYS A 140 -13.37 5.07 3.20
CA LYS A 140 -14.48 5.96 3.56
C LYS A 140 -14.36 7.30 2.85
#